data_AF-A0A330MNK0-F1
#
_entry.id   AF-A0A330MNK0-F1
#
_cell.length_a   1.000
_cell.length_b   1.000
_cell.length_c   1.000
_cell.angle_alpha   90.00
_cell.angle_beta   90.00
_cell.angle_gamma   90.00
#
_symmetry.space_group_name_H-M   'P 1'
#
loop_
_entity.id
_entity.type
_entity.pdbx_description
1 polymer ?
#
loop_
_entity_poly.entity_id
_entity_poly.type
_entity_poly.pdbx_seq_one_letter_code
_entity_poly.pdbx_strand_id
1 'polypeptide(L)'
;MLILILFIVWMIFFDANSYLIHHELDNDINALQDNSEFYQNEIDHDKTFIKKMEDSNEMEKFAREKYYLKRENEDIYIIENEDSIKKEEKR
;
A
#
# COMPACT_ATOMS: atom_id res chain seq x y z
N MET A 1 -11.59 -34.72 44.76
CA MET A 1 -10.21 -34.37 44.30
C MET A 1 -10.00 -34.61 42.81
N LEU A 2 -10.27 -35.81 42.27
CA LEU A 2 -10.07 -36.12 40.84
C LEU A 2 -10.87 -35.23 39.88
N ILE A 3 -12.13 -34.92 40.21
CA ILE A 3 -12.96 -34.00 39.41
C ILE A 3 -12.34 -32.60 39.29
N LEU A 4 -11.65 -32.16 40.34
CA LEU A 4 -11.01 -30.85 40.42
C LEU A 4 -9.75 -30.80 39.57
N ILE A 5 -8.98 -31.89 39.54
CA ILE A 5 -7.80 -32.02 38.68
C ILE A 5 -8.22 -32.05 37.21
N LEU A 6 -9.27 -32.81 36.87
CA LEU A 6 -9.84 -32.83 35.51
C LEU A 6 -10.39 -31.45 35.11
N PHE A 7 -11.04 -30.75 36.04
CA PHE A 7 -11.52 -29.38 35.82
C PHE A 7 -10.37 -28.38 35.62
N ILE A 8 -9.27 -28.51 36.37
CA ILE A 8 -8.06 -27.68 36.21
C ILE A 8 -7.38 -27.96 34.87
N VAL A 9 -7.25 -29.23 34.48
CA VAL A 9 -6.70 -29.59 33.15
C VAL A 9 -7.59 -29.05 32.04
N TRP A 10 -8.92 -29.14 32.18
CA TRP A 10 -9.85 -28.56 31.21
C TRP A 10 -9.76 -27.02 31.15
N MET A 11 -9.66 -26.34 32.29
CA MET A 11 -9.44 -24.89 32.37
C MET A 11 -8.08 -24.44 31.81
N ILE A 12 -7.06 -25.31 31.82
CA ILE A 12 -5.73 -24.94 31.30
C ILE A 12 -5.62 -25.22 29.80
N PHE A 13 -6.22 -26.32 29.32
CA PHE A 13 -6.11 -26.74 27.92
C PHE A 13 -7.24 -26.23 27.02
N PHE A 14 -8.44 -25.98 27.55
CA PHE A 14 -9.62 -25.62 26.75
C PHE A 14 -10.25 -24.26 27.13
N ASP A 15 -10.07 -23.77 28.35
CA ASP A 15 -10.45 -22.40 28.70
C ASP A 15 -9.39 -21.41 28.19
N ALA A 16 -9.82 -20.18 27.91
CA ALA A 16 -9.23 -19.04 27.18
C ALA A 16 -7.68 -18.83 27.09
N ASN A 17 -6.83 -19.56 27.81
CA ASN A 17 -5.37 -19.61 27.66
C ASN A 17 -4.91 -20.48 26.49
N SER A 18 -5.66 -20.49 25.39
CA SER A 18 -5.26 -21.19 24.19
C SER A 18 -4.05 -20.47 23.59
N TYR A 19 -2.91 -21.16 23.54
CA TYR A 19 -1.72 -20.72 22.80
C TYR A 19 -2.06 -20.31 21.35
N LEU A 20 -3.09 -20.90 20.75
CA LEU A 20 -3.56 -20.54 19.41
C LEU A 20 -4.15 -19.12 19.36
N ILE A 21 -4.88 -18.69 20.39
CA ILE A 21 -5.47 -17.35 20.45
C ILE A 21 -4.38 -16.29 20.57
N HIS A 22 -3.35 -16.55 21.38
CA HIS A 22 -2.20 -15.65 21.47
C HIS A 22 -1.44 -15.57 20.15
N HIS A 23 -1.23 -16.68 19.47
CA HIS A 23 -0.57 -16.68 18.16
C HIS A 23 -1.40 -15.96 17.08
N GLU A 24 -2.73 -16.13 17.08
CA GLU A 24 -3.62 -15.39 16.18
C GLU A 24 -3.54 -13.89 16.45
N LEU A 25 -3.61 -13.48 17.72
CA LEU A 25 -3.51 -12.08 18.12
C LEU A 25 -2.13 -11.48 17.77
N ASP A 26 -1.05 -12.22 17.96
CA ASP A 26 0.30 -11.78 17.59
C ASP A 26 0.43 -11.59 16.07
N ASN A 27 -0.22 -12.46 15.27
CA ASN A 27 -0.26 -12.29 13.82
C ASN A 27 -1.07 -11.05 13.42
N ASP A 28 -2.21 -10.80 14.07
CA ASP A 28 -3.00 -9.60 13.84
C ASP A 28 -2.21 -8.34 14.20
N ILE A 29 -1.46 -8.36 15.31
CA ILE A 29 -0.57 -7.27 15.71
C ILE A 29 0.50 -7.03 14.64
N ASN A 30 1.17 -8.09 14.17
CA ASN A 30 2.19 -7.97 13.12
C ASN A 30 1.59 -7.41 11.82
N ALA A 31 0.42 -7.90 11.40
CA ALA A 31 -0.26 -7.40 10.21
C ALA A 31 -0.66 -5.93 10.34
N LEU A 32 -1.14 -5.51 11.52
CA LEU A 32 -1.45 -4.11 11.80
C LEU A 32 -0.18 -3.23 11.77
N GLN A 33 0.93 -3.75 12.30
CA GLN A 33 2.20 -3.04 12.31
C GLN A 33 2.79 -2.88 10.91
N ASP A 34 2.78 -3.94 10.10
CA ASP A 34 3.21 -3.91 8.70
C ASP A 34 2.38 -2.91 7.88
N ASN A 35 1.05 -2.92 8.07
CA ASN A 35 0.16 -1.95 7.43
C ASN A 35 0.47 -0.51 7.88
N SER A 36 0.72 -0.31 9.18
CA SER A 36 1.07 1.01 9.70
C SER A 36 2.39 1.51 9.11
N GLU A 37 3.41 0.65 9.00
CA GLU A 37 4.69 1.00 8.40
C GLU A 37 4.54 1.31 6.91
N PHE A 38 3.78 0.49 6.18
CA PHE A 38 3.47 0.72 4.77
C PHE A 38 2.85 2.10 4.55
N TYR A 39 1.77 2.43 5.29
CA TYR A 39 1.11 3.72 5.13
C TYR A 39 1.98 4.90 5.59
N GLN A 40 2.81 4.73 6.62
CA GLN A 40 3.74 5.76 7.05
C GLN A 40 4.76 6.09 5.94
N ASN A 41 5.30 5.06 5.29
CA ASN A 41 6.21 5.21 4.16
C ASN A 41 5.52 5.88 2.95
N GLU A 42 4.28 5.48 2.64
CA GLU A 42 3.49 6.08 1.56
C GLU A 42 3.23 7.58 1.83
N ILE A 43 2.84 7.92 3.06
CA ILE A 43 2.63 9.30 3.50
C ILE A 43 3.91 10.13 3.35
N ASP A 44 5.06 9.57 3.72
CA ASP A 44 6.32 10.31 3.63
C ASP A 44 6.77 10.47 2.17
N HIS A 45 6.55 9.47 1.31
CA HIS A 45 6.71 9.61 -0.12
C HIS A 45 5.79 10.72 -0.69
N ASP A 46 4.50 10.70 -0.35
CA ASP A 46 3.54 11.68 -0.83
C ASP A 46 3.86 13.10 -0.35
N LYS A 47 4.33 13.27 0.88
CA LYS A 47 4.82 14.58 1.36
C LYS A 47 5.98 15.08 0.52
N THR A 48 6.93 14.22 0.16
CA THR A 48 8.05 14.63 -0.72
C THR A 48 7.57 14.98 -2.12
N PHE A 49 6.59 14.24 -2.66
CA PHE A 49 5.96 14.55 -3.93
C PHE A 49 5.23 15.89 -3.89
N ILE A 50 4.38 16.13 -2.89
CA ILE A 50 3.66 17.40 -2.70
C ILE A 50 4.64 18.56 -2.61
N LYS A 51 5.70 18.42 -1.80
CA LYS A 51 6.74 19.45 -1.66
C LYS A 51 7.44 19.73 -2.99
N LYS A 52 7.67 18.71 -3.81
CA LYS A 52 8.23 18.88 -5.15
C LYS A 52 7.27 19.63 -6.08
N MET A 53 5.97 19.39 -5.94
CA MET A 53 4.92 20.06 -6.72
C MET A 53 4.62 21.50 -6.26
N GLU A 54 5.17 21.96 -5.14
CA GLU A 54 5.13 23.38 -4.76
C GLU A 54 5.92 24.25 -5.76
N ASP A 55 6.93 23.68 -6.44
CA ASP A 55 7.60 24.35 -7.54
C ASP A 55 6.73 24.33 -8.80
N SER A 56 6.34 25.51 -9.25
CA SER A 56 5.57 25.72 -10.49
C SER A 56 6.16 25.03 -11.72
N ASN A 57 7.49 24.92 -11.82
CA ASN A 57 8.15 24.28 -12.95
C ASN A 57 7.99 22.76 -12.91
N GLU A 58 8.16 22.15 -11.74
CA GLU A 58 7.98 20.70 -11.56
C GLU A 58 6.51 20.31 -11.73
N MET A 59 5.58 21.15 -11.26
CA MET A 59 4.15 20.98 -11.49
C MET A 59 3.79 21.06 -12.98
N GLU A 60 4.29 22.07 -13.70
CA GLU A 60 4.06 22.21 -15.15
C GLU A 60 4.64 21.02 -15.92
N LYS A 61 5.85 20.58 -15.56
CA LYS A 61 6.47 19.39 -16.14
C LYS A 61 5.62 18.14 -15.94
N PHE A 62 5.16 17.89 -14.70
CA PHE A 62 4.31 16.74 -14.39
C PHE A 62 2.98 16.79 -15.14
N ALA A 63 2.33 17.95 -15.18
CA ALA A 63 1.11 18.18 -15.95
C ALA A 63 1.27 17.86 -17.44
N ARG A 64 2.40 18.24 -18.04
CA ARG A 64 2.72 17.99 -19.45
C ARG A 64 3.07 16.54 -19.73
N GLU A 65 3.87 15.91 -18.88
CA GLU A 65 4.31 14.52 -19.08
C GLU A 65 3.20 13.51 -18.80
N LYS A 66 2.39 13.75 -17.76
CA LYS A 66 1.37 12.78 -17.32
C LYS A 66 0.02 12.97 -17.98
N TYR A 67 -0.36 14.22 -18.24
CA TYR A 67 -1.71 14.59 -18.70
C TYR A 67 -1.69 15.34 -20.04
N TYR A 68 -0.52 15.57 -20.64
CA TYR A 68 -0.37 16.27 -21.93
C TYR A 68 -1.06 17.64 -21.95
N LEU A 69 -1.10 18.33 -20.81
CA LEU A 69 -1.71 19.66 -20.72
C LEU A 69 -0.93 20.68 -21.55
N LYS A 70 -1.66 21.59 -22.20
CA LYS A 70 -1.12 22.64 -23.08
C LYS A 70 -1.70 24.00 -22.75
N ARG A 71 -0.99 25.07 -23.10
CA ARG A 71 -1.53 26.43 -23.05
C ARG A 71 -2.42 26.69 -24.28
N GLU A 72 -3.33 27.67 -24.20
CA GLU A 72 -4.29 27.95 -25.29
C GLU A 72 -3.61 28.25 -26.64
N ASN A 73 -2.45 28.90 -26.62
CA ASN A 73 -1.68 29.27 -27.82
C ASN A 73 -0.48 28.34 -28.05
N GLU A 74 -0.60 27.06 -27.68
CA GLU A 74 0.46 26.06 -27.80
C GLU A 74 -0.02 24.82 -28.57
N ASP A 75 0.85 24.34 -29.46
CA ASP A 75 0.66 23.09 -30.19
C ASP A 75 1.61 22.02 -29.63
N ILE A 76 1.04 20.89 -29.21
CA ILE A 76 1.80 19.73 -28.70
C ILE A 76 1.82 18.65 -29.77
N TYR A 77 3.01 18.12 -30.05
CA TYR A 77 3.21 16.96 -30.92
C TYR A 77 3.62 15.76 -30.07
N ILE A 78 2.90 14.65 -30.19
CA ILE A 78 3.27 13.37 -29.60
C ILE A 78 3.92 12.53 -30.70
N ILE A 79 5.19 12.16 -30.53
CA ILE A 79 5.92 11.36 -31.50
C ILE A 79 5.99 9.93 -30.97
N GLU A 80 5.30 9.02 -31.65
CA GLU A 80 5.33 7.59 -31.36
C GLU A 80 6.17 6.91 -32.45
N ASN A 81 7.26 6.25 -32.04
CA ASN A 81 8.05 5.42 -32.95
C ASN A 81 7.39 4.04 -33.09
N GLU A 82 7.55 3.37 -34.24
CA GLU A 82 6.99 2.04 -34.49
C GLU A 82 7.41 1.01 -33.41
N ASP A 83 8.61 1.17 -32.84
CA ASP A 83 9.13 0.35 -31.74
C ASP A 83 8.41 0.58 -30.40
N SER A 84 7.77 1.74 -30.21
CA SER A 84 7.06 2.12 -28.98
C SER A 84 5.60 1.66 -28.96
N ILE A 85 5.08 1.16 -30.09
CA ILE A 85 3.70 0.70 -30.22
C ILE A 85 3.59 -0.73 -29.68
N LYS A 86 2.83 -0.94 -28.60
CA LYS A 86 2.40 -2.28 -28.20
C LYS A 86 1.55 -2.85 -29.34
N LYS A 87 2.09 -3.82 -30.10
CA LYS A 87 1.33 -4.54 -31.12
C LYS A 87 0.10 -5.15 -30.46
N GLU A 88 -1.08 -4.67 -30.83
CA GLU A 88 -2.32 -5.33 -30.45
C GLU A 88 -2.32 -6.72 -31.08
N GLU A 89 -2.25 -7.76 -30.23
CA GLU A 89 -2.51 -9.13 -30.67
C GLU A 89 -3.97 -9.21 -31.10
N LYS A 90 -4.20 -9.18 -32.42
CA LYS A 90 -5.49 -9.54 -33.01
C LYS A 90 -5.81 -10.98 -32.60
N ARG A 91 -6.79 -11.13 -31.70
CA ARG A 91 -7.49 -12.39 -31.44
C ARG A 91 -8.16 -12.93 -32.70
#